data_AF-A0A5M9N5T9-F1
#
_entry.id   AF-A0A5M9N5T9-F1
#
_cell.length_a   1.000
_cell.length_b   1.000
_cell.length_c   1.000
_cell.angle_alpha   90.00
_cell.angle_beta   90.00
_cell.angle_gamma   90.00
#
_symmetry.space_group_name_H-M   'P 1'
#
loop_
_entity.id
_entity.type
_entity.pdbx_description
1 polymer ?
#
loop_
_entity_poly.entity_id
_entity_poly.type
_entity_poly.pdbx_seq_one_letter_code
_entity_poly.pdbx_strand_id
1 'polypeptide(L)'
;DIMGLINEFEETFERGNKVFVFGNGGCAGVAQQMASAFIGRFKSGKPSRPVISLSSDASLITALCNDYGFENIYKKQVEVYVKEGDLVI
;
A
#
# COMPACT_ATOMS: atom_id res chain seq x y z
N ASP A 1 -17.76 -2.26 5.87
CA ASP A 1 -17.78 -3.75 5.77
C ASP A 1 -16.93 -4.17 4.56
N ILE A 2 -16.81 -5.47 4.27
CA ILE A 2 -15.97 -5.98 3.17
C ILE A 2 -16.43 -5.47 1.80
N MET A 3 -17.74 -5.33 1.57
CA MET A 3 -18.25 -4.83 0.30
C MET A 3 -17.92 -3.35 0.12
N GLY A 4 -18.01 -2.55 1.19
CA GLY A 4 -17.56 -1.16 1.18
C GLY A 4 -16.10 -1.02 0.79
N LEU A 5 -15.22 -1.84 1.36
CA LEU A 5 -13.78 -1.82 1.04
C LEU A 5 -13.50 -2.21 -0.42
N ILE A 6 -14.24 -3.20 -0.96
CA ILE A 6 -14.11 -3.59 -2.36
C ILE A 6 -14.48 -2.41 -3.27
N ASN A 7 -15.56 -1.70 -2.97
CA ASN A 7 -15.99 -0.54 -3.75
C ASN A 7 -14.96 0.60 -3.70
N GLU A 8 -14.39 0.90 -2.53
CA GLU A 8 -13.33 1.90 -2.39
C GLU A 8 -12.11 1.57 -3.25
N PHE A 9 -11.72 0.29 -3.31
CA PHE A 9 -10.65 -0.17 -4.20
C PHE A 9 -11.00 0.05 -5.67
N GLU A 10 -12.19 -0.38 -6.09
CA GLU A 10 -12.63 -0.26 -7.49
C GLU A 10 -12.68 1.21 -7.93
N GLU A 11 -13.30 2.08 -7.16
CA GLU A 11 -13.37 3.51 -7.45
C GLU A 11 -11.98 4.16 -7.51
N THR A 12 -11.08 3.79 -6.59
CA THR A 12 -9.70 4.31 -6.59
C THR A 12 -9.01 3.98 -7.89
N PHE A 13 -9.14 2.74 -8.36
CA PHE A 13 -8.50 2.32 -9.60
C PHE A 13 -9.18 2.89 -10.85
N GLU A 14 -10.50 3.06 -10.85
CA GLU A 14 -11.23 3.69 -11.96
C GLU A 14 -10.84 5.15 -12.15
N ARG A 15 -10.54 5.86 -11.05
CA ARG A 15 -9.99 7.22 -11.07
C ARG A 15 -8.52 7.28 -11.46
N GLY A 16 -7.86 6.14 -11.70
CA GLY A 16 -6.44 6.07 -12.04
C GLY A 16 -5.49 6.26 -10.86
N ASN A 17 -6.00 6.21 -9.63
CA ASN A 17 -5.23 6.39 -8.41
C ASN A 17 -4.67 5.05 -7.89
N LYS A 18 -3.86 5.13 -6.84
CA LYS A 18 -3.10 4.04 -6.26
C LYS A 18 -3.65 3.68 -4.88
N VAL A 19 -3.45 2.44 -4.49
CA VAL A 19 -3.71 1.98 -3.12
C VAL A 19 -2.38 1.75 -2.43
N PHE A 20 -2.23 2.31 -1.25
CA PHE A 20 -1.10 2.08 -0.36
C PHE A 20 -1.56 1.22 0.80
N VAL A 21 -0.80 0.17 1.09
CA VAL A 21 -1.05 -0.74 2.21
C VAL A 21 0.16 -0.80 3.12
N PHE A 22 -0.05 -0.91 4.43
CA PHE A 22 1.05 -1.03 5.38
C PHE A 22 0.65 -1.78 6.64
N GLY A 23 1.65 -2.23 7.40
CA GLY A 23 1.43 -2.90 8.67
C GLY A 23 2.73 -3.38 9.28
N ASN A 24 2.66 -3.86 10.52
CA ASN A 24 3.83 -4.34 11.26
C ASN A 24 3.82 -5.87 11.38
N GLY A 25 5.00 -6.49 11.46
CA GLY A 25 5.13 -7.94 11.66
C GLY A 25 4.40 -8.75 10.58
N GLY A 26 3.50 -9.66 10.99
CA GLY A 26 2.71 -10.47 10.06
C GLY A 26 1.87 -9.62 9.09
N CYS A 27 1.32 -8.49 9.55
CA CYS A 27 0.56 -7.57 8.70
C CYS A 27 1.42 -6.92 7.61
N ALA A 28 2.71 -6.69 7.87
CA ALA A 28 3.66 -6.23 6.83
C ALA A 28 3.76 -7.26 5.69
N GLY A 29 3.83 -8.55 6.04
CA GLY A 29 3.84 -9.64 5.07
C GLY A 29 2.55 -9.72 4.26
N VAL A 30 1.39 -9.54 4.91
CA VAL A 30 0.09 -9.49 4.23
C VAL A 30 0.00 -8.29 3.27
N ALA A 31 0.47 -7.11 3.69
CA ALA A 31 0.51 -5.91 2.86
C ALA A 31 1.36 -6.13 1.59
N GLN A 32 2.55 -6.72 1.75
CA GLN A 32 3.43 -7.05 0.62
C GLN A 32 2.84 -8.14 -0.30
N GLN A 33 2.20 -9.16 0.27
CA GLN A 33 1.53 -10.20 -0.50
C GLN A 33 0.36 -9.62 -1.32
N MET A 34 -0.42 -8.72 -0.73
CA MET A 34 -1.50 -8.02 -1.39
C MET A 34 -1.00 -7.20 -2.58
N ALA A 35 0.01 -6.34 -2.36
CA ALA A 35 0.65 -5.58 -3.44
C ALA A 35 1.13 -6.50 -4.57
N SER A 36 1.82 -7.59 -4.21
CA SER A 36 2.32 -8.58 -5.17
C SER A 36 1.19 -9.24 -5.99
N ALA A 37 0.06 -9.55 -5.36
CA ALA A 37 -1.09 -10.16 -6.03
C ALA A 37 -1.76 -9.22 -7.04
N PHE A 38 -1.86 -7.92 -6.72
CA PHE A 38 -2.42 -6.91 -7.62
C PHE A 38 -1.49 -6.56 -8.79
N ILE A 39 -0.18 -6.54 -8.57
CA ILE A 39 0.81 -6.29 -9.62
C ILE A 39 0.95 -7.52 -10.54
N GLY A 40 1.14 -8.70 -9.95
CA GLY A 40 1.47 -9.96 -10.62
C GLY A 40 0.29 -10.68 -11.31
N ARG A 41 -0.93 -10.12 -11.24
CA ARG A 41 -2.19 -10.69 -11.75
C ARG A 41 -2.62 -11.96 -11.01
N PHE A 42 -3.31 -11.77 -9.89
CA PHE A 42 -3.94 -12.84 -9.08
C PHE A 42 -4.81 -13.85 -9.86
N LYS A 43 -5.40 -13.45 -11.00
CA LYS A 43 -6.13 -14.31 -11.96
C LYS A 43 -5.88 -13.83 -13.39
N SER A 44 -5.75 -14.76 -14.34
CA SER A 44 -5.56 -14.43 -15.76
C SER A 44 -6.72 -13.55 -16.28
N GLY A 45 -6.39 -12.57 -17.12
CA GLY A 45 -7.37 -11.70 -17.78
C GLY A 45 -7.70 -10.37 -17.08
N LYS A 46 -7.29 -10.15 -15.82
CA LYS A 46 -7.45 -8.83 -15.17
C LYS A 46 -6.21 -7.94 -15.37
N PRO A 47 -6.38 -6.61 -15.55
CA PRO A 47 -5.25 -5.69 -15.60
C PRO A 47 -4.54 -5.63 -14.24
N SER A 48 -3.23 -5.41 -14.28
CA SER A 48 -2.45 -5.11 -13.07
C SER A 48 -2.99 -3.82 -12.44
N ARG A 49 -3.08 -3.79 -11.10
CA ARG A 49 -3.54 -2.60 -10.36
C ARG A 49 -2.38 -2.02 -9.54
N PRO A 50 -2.32 -0.69 -9.40
CA PRO A 50 -1.20 -0.04 -8.73
C PRO A 50 -1.37 -0.06 -7.20
N VAL A 51 -0.99 -1.16 -6.59
CA VAL A 51 -0.98 -1.33 -5.13
C VAL A 51 0.46 -1.37 -4.63
N ILE A 52 0.77 -0.55 -3.62
CA ILE A 52 2.13 -0.37 -3.08
C ILE A 52 2.12 -0.70 -1.59
N SER A 53 3.03 -1.57 -1.15
CA SER A 53 3.28 -1.83 0.26
C SER A 53 4.34 -0.87 0.80
N LEU A 54 4.00 -0.07 1.81
CA LEU A 54 4.98 0.81 2.49
C LEU A 54 5.87 0.04 3.49
N SER A 55 5.62 -1.27 3.65
CA SER A 55 6.34 -2.14 4.57
C SER A 55 7.45 -2.96 3.89
N SER A 56 7.69 -2.79 2.59
CA SER A 56 8.56 -3.69 1.80
C SER A 56 10.02 -3.25 1.68
N ASP A 57 10.32 -1.95 1.77
CA ASP A 57 11.69 -1.45 1.70
C ASP A 57 12.32 -1.37 3.09
N ALA A 58 13.09 -2.40 3.44
CA ALA A 58 13.77 -2.47 4.73
C ALA A 58 14.81 -1.34 4.91
N SER A 59 15.46 -0.89 3.83
CA SER A 59 16.45 0.19 3.90
C SER A 59 15.77 1.52 4.22
N LEU A 60 14.65 1.80 3.55
CA LEU A 60 13.85 2.99 3.81
C LEU A 60 13.26 2.97 5.24
N ILE A 61 12.68 1.86 5.66
CA ILE A 61 12.09 1.72 7.01
C ILE A 61 13.14 1.93 8.10
N THR A 62 14.32 1.32 7.96
CA THR A 62 15.38 1.44 8.98
C THR A 62 15.99 2.83 9.00
N ALA A 63 16.18 3.47 7.84
CA ALA A 63 16.61 4.87 7.78
C ALA A 63 15.59 5.83 8.44
N LEU A 64 14.30 5.68 8.11
CA LEU A 64 13.25 6.51 8.71
C LEU A 64 13.11 6.27 10.22
N CYS A 65 13.24 5.02 10.67
CA CYS A 65 13.22 4.69 12.08
C CYS A 65 14.40 5.32 12.84
N ASN A 66 15.60 5.31 12.24
CA ASN A 66 16.79 5.91 12.83
C ASN A 66 16.69 7.44 12.93
N ASP A 67 16.21 8.08 11.87
CA ASP A 67 16.25 9.54 11.75
C ASP A 67 15.03 10.22 12.36
N TYR A 68 13.87 9.56 12.36
CA TYR A 68 12.58 10.14 12.75
C TYR A 68 11.81 9.32 13.79
N GLY A 69 12.30 8.16 14.23
CA GLY A 69 11.58 7.28 15.15
C GLY A 69 10.61 6.32 14.47
N PHE A 70 10.33 5.20 15.13
CA PHE A 70 9.51 4.12 14.56
C PHE A 70 8.08 4.56 14.24
N GLU A 71 7.51 5.45 15.05
CA GLU A 71 6.16 6.00 14.88
C GLU A 71 5.98 6.80 13.58
N ASN A 72 7.08 7.25 12.96
CA ASN A 72 7.05 8.08 11.77
C ASN A 72 7.35 7.31 10.46
N ILE A 73 7.66 6.00 10.50
CA ILE A 73 8.12 5.25 9.32
C ILE A 73 7.08 5.22 8.19
N TYR A 74 5.79 5.08 8.50
CA TYR A 74 4.72 5.10 7.50
C TYR A 74 4.21 6.51 7.24
N LYS A 75 4.12 7.34 8.28
CA LYS A 75 3.69 8.74 8.15
C LYS A 75 4.55 9.47 7.12
N LYS A 76 5.88 9.33 7.20
CA LYS A 76 6.80 10.01 6.28
C LYS A 76 6.65 9.53 4.83
N GLN A 77 6.42 8.23 4.65
CA GLN A 77 6.16 7.66 3.33
C GLN A 77 4.82 8.15 2.77
N VAL A 78 3.77 8.22 3.60
CA VAL A 78 2.45 8.74 3.21
C VAL A 78 2.56 10.20 2.77
N GLU A 79 3.20 11.06 3.56
CA GLU A 79 3.40 12.49 3.25
C GLU A 79 4.08 12.74 1.88
N VAL A 80 4.92 11.80 1.42
CA VAL A 80 5.72 11.96 0.20
C VAL A 80 5.11 11.25 -1.00
N TYR A 81 4.56 10.05 -0.82
CA TYR A 81 4.11 9.20 -1.93
C TYR A 81 2.62 9.32 -2.24
N VAL A 82 1.79 9.59 -1.22
CA VAL A 82 0.33 9.59 -1.36
C VAL A 82 -0.12 10.93 -1.93
N LYS A 83 -0.99 10.88 -2.93
CA LYS A 83 -1.61 12.05 -3.57
C LYS A 83 -3.11 12.07 -3.29
N GLU A 84 -3.71 13.24 -3.52
CA GLU A 84 -5.17 13.39 -3.47
C GLU A 84 -5.84 12.32 -4.35
N GLY A 85 -6.83 11.62 -3.78
CA GLY A 85 -7.56 10.54 -4.44
C GLY A 85 -6.91 9.15 -4.39
N ASP A 86 -5.67 9.02 -3.91
CA ASP A 86 -5.10 7.72 -3.53
C ASP A 86 -5.80 7.18 -2.27
N LEU A 87 -5.81 5.86 -2.11
CA LEU A 87 -6.37 5.17 -0.94
C LEU A 87 -5.25 4.62 -0.06
N VAL A 88 -5.42 4.72 1.26
CA VAL A 88 -4.45 4.25 2.26
C VAL A 88 -5.17 3.30 3.22
N ILE A 89 -4.65 2.06 3.34
CA ILE A 89 -5.21 0.97 4.17
C ILE A 89 -4.16 0.46 5.17
#